data_AF-A0A2T0ZFU5-F1
#
_entry.id   AF-A0A2T0ZFU5-F1
#
_cell.length_a   1.000
_cell.length_b   1.000
_cell.length_c   1.000
_cell.angle_alpha   90.00
_cell.angle_beta   90.00
_cell.angle_gamma   90.00
#
_symmetry.space_group_name_H-M   'P 1'
#
loop_
_entity.id
_entity.type
_entity.pdbx_description
1 polymer ?
#
loop_
_entity_poly.entity_id
_entity_poly.type
_entity_poly.pdbx_seq_one_letter_code
_entity_poly.pdbx_strand_id
1 'polypeptide(L)'
;MYPTVHIDHFQSPSGNLACMIIDDGSAPSSVRCDVLSHTFTPPQEPPGGCGATGFGSSIALAPGVPARFICAGDTVADPSLPVLAYGTTSVVGTFSCDSKEDGIVCADLGSGHWFRIAKASYSLN
;
A
#
# COMPACT_ATOMS: atom_id res chain seq x y z
N MET A 1 12.33 -0.99 -19.03
CA MET A 1 12.59 -0.24 -17.80
C MET A 1 11.40 0.66 -17.56
N TYR A 2 10.78 0.57 -16.39
CA TYR A 2 9.74 1.51 -16.00
C TYR A 2 10.40 2.81 -15.52
N PRO A 3 9.85 4.00 -15.82
CA PRO A 3 10.29 5.23 -15.18
C PRO A 3 10.24 5.11 -13.66
N THR A 4 11.28 5.60 -12.99
CA THR A 4 11.37 5.69 -11.53
C THR A 4 11.14 7.13 -11.08
N VAL A 5 10.33 7.31 -10.05
CA VAL A 5 10.05 8.59 -9.39
C VAL A 5 10.25 8.47 -7.88
N HIS A 6 10.15 9.59 -7.15
CA HIS A 6 10.29 9.66 -5.69
C HIS A 6 9.06 10.33 -5.07
N ILE A 7 7.92 9.65 -5.17
CA ILE A 7 6.63 10.12 -4.66
C ILE A 7 6.25 9.27 -3.46
N ASP A 8 6.08 9.92 -2.32
CA ASP A 8 5.75 9.29 -1.05
C ASP A 8 4.23 9.14 -0.86
N HIS A 9 3.41 9.99 -1.46
CA HIS A 9 1.95 9.87 -1.47
C HIS A 9 1.40 9.87 -2.88
N PHE A 10 0.65 8.84 -3.26
CA PHE A 10 0.10 8.73 -4.61
C PHE A 10 -1.20 7.94 -4.65
N GLN A 11 -1.94 8.12 -5.74
CA GLN A 11 -3.07 7.27 -6.09
C GLN A 11 -2.79 6.47 -7.37
N SER A 12 -3.42 5.30 -7.49
CA SER A 12 -3.43 4.53 -8.73
C SER A 12 -4.15 5.29 -9.85
N PRO A 13 -3.88 5.00 -11.13
CA PRO A 13 -4.59 5.63 -12.26
C PRO A 13 -6.11 5.44 -12.24
N SER A 14 -6.59 4.35 -11.66
CA SER A 14 -8.02 4.09 -11.48
C SER A 14 -8.68 4.92 -10.38
N GLY A 15 -7.88 5.58 -9.52
CA GLY A 15 -8.35 6.27 -8.31
C GLY A 15 -8.80 5.34 -7.17
N ASN A 16 -8.80 4.02 -7.34
CA ASN A 16 -9.34 3.08 -6.33
C ASN A 16 -8.34 2.71 -5.22
N LEU A 17 -7.05 2.94 -5.45
CA LEU A 17 -5.97 2.67 -4.50
C LEU A 17 -5.22 3.97 -4.20
N ALA A 18 -4.90 4.20 -2.94
CA ALA A 18 -4.02 5.27 -2.49
C ALA A 18 -2.93 4.69 -1.59
N CYS A 19 -1.72 5.21 -1.70
CA CYS A 19 -0.56 4.72 -0.97
C CYS A 19 0.23 5.87 -0.37
N MET A 20 0.80 5.59 0.80
CA MET A 20 1.69 6.45 1.55
C MET A 20 2.95 5.67 1.91
N ILE A 21 4.11 6.27 1.69
CA ILE A 21 5.43 5.79 2.09
C ILE A 21 5.99 6.80 3.09
N ILE A 22 6.33 6.34 4.30
CA ILE A 22 6.99 7.13 5.33
C ILE A 22 8.45 6.69 5.36
N ASP A 23 9.38 7.62 5.13
CA ASP A 23 10.82 7.43 5.34
C ASP A 23 11.55 8.76 5.66
N ASP A 24 10.81 9.80 6.04
CA ASP A 24 11.34 11.15 6.29
C ASP A 24 11.79 11.38 7.75
N GLY A 25 11.66 10.36 8.61
CA GLY A 25 11.97 10.42 10.03
C GLY A 25 10.86 11.00 10.92
N SER A 26 9.70 11.37 10.36
CA SER A 26 8.55 11.85 11.15
C SER A 26 7.85 10.75 11.96
N ALA A 27 7.96 9.50 11.48
CA ALA A 27 7.43 8.30 12.09
C ALA A 27 8.28 7.07 11.65
N PRO A 28 8.10 5.88 12.25
CA PRO A 28 8.79 4.68 11.78
C PRO A 28 8.54 4.42 10.30
N SER A 29 9.60 4.10 9.56
CA SER A 29 9.51 3.89 8.11
C SER A 29 8.50 2.79 7.80
N SER A 30 7.61 3.04 6.84
CA SER A 30 6.56 2.10 6.47
C SER A 30 5.93 2.45 5.12
N VAL A 31 5.24 1.49 4.53
CA VAL A 31 4.31 1.70 3.42
C VAL A 31 2.93 1.30 3.91
N ARG A 32 1.93 2.11 3.58
CA ARG A 32 0.50 1.76 3.70
C ARG A 32 -0.17 2.00 2.36
N CYS A 33 -0.95 1.04 1.90
CA CYS A 33 -1.89 1.25 0.80
C CYS A 33 -3.31 0.92 1.25
N ASP A 34 -4.25 1.79 0.86
CA ASP A 34 -5.67 1.62 1.07
C ASP A 34 -6.37 1.31 -0.25
N VAL A 35 -7.36 0.41 -0.19
CA VAL A 35 -8.31 0.17 -1.27
C VAL A 35 -9.67 0.74 -0.90
N LEU A 36 -10.19 1.65 -1.72
CA LEU A 36 -11.48 2.31 -1.49
C LEU A 36 -12.66 1.37 -1.73
N SER A 37 -12.54 0.49 -2.72
CA SER A 37 -13.54 -0.53 -3.03
C SER A 37 -12.88 -1.82 -3.51
N HIS A 38 -13.18 -2.93 -2.84
CA HIS A 38 -12.67 -4.25 -3.21
C HIS A 38 -13.79 -5.30 -3.29
N THR A 39 -13.51 -6.40 -4.00
CA THR A 39 -14.38 -7.58 -4.10
C THR A 39 -13.70 -8.84 -3.60
N PHE A 40 -12.42 -8.78 -3.22
CA PHE A 40 -11.75 -9.88 -2.54
C PHE A 40 -12.25 -10.02 -1.11
N THR A 41 -12.09 -11.22 -0.54
CA THR A 41 -12.30 -11.47 0.89
C THR A 41 -10.97 -11.31 1.62
N PRO A 42 -10.82 -10.34 2.54
CA PRO A 42 -9.61 -10.18 3.34
C PRO A 42 -9.40 -11.39 4.26
N PRO A 43 -8.20 -11.57 4.84
CA PRO A 43 -7.98 -12.62 5.83
C PRO A 43 -8.89 -12.41 7.06
N GLN A 44 -8.95 -13.42 7.93
CA GLN A 44 -9.67 -13.26 9.19
C GLN A 44 -9.06 -12.11 10.00
N GLU A 45 -9.95 -11.26 10.54
CA GLU A 45 -9.59 -10.18 11.44
C GLU A 45 -8.79 -10.72 12.66
N PRO A 46 -7.78 -9.97 13.15
CA PRO A 46 -6.97 -10.42 14.27
C PRO A 46 -7.79 -10.65 15.55
N PRO A 47 -7.36 -11.56 16.44
CA PRO A 47 -7.96 -11.71 17.76
C PRO A 47 -7.97 -10.38 18.52
N GLY A 48 -9.11 -10.03 19.10
CA GLY A 48 -9.34 -8.72 19.72
C GLY A 48 -10.10 -7.73 18.83
N GLY A 49 -10.16 -7.99 17.52
CA GLY A 49 -10.88 -7.18 16.56
C GLY A 49 -10.29 -5.77 16.37
N CYS A 50 -10.82 -5.07 15.38
CA CYS A 50 -10.51 -3.70 15.00
C CYS A 50 -11.63 -2.74 15.45
N GLY A 51 -12.79 -3.27 15.88
CA GLY A 51 -13.91 -2.47 16.36
C GLY A 51 -14.34 -1.42 15.34
N ALA A 52 -14.45 -0.15 15.77
CA ALA A 52 -14.86 0.95 14.91
C ALA A 52 -13.83 1.33 13.83
N THR A 53 -12.59 0.85 13.92
CA THR A 53 -11.57 1.14 12.90
C THR A 53 -11.72 0.27 11.65
N GLY A 54 -12.41 -0.86 11.72
CA GLY A 54 -12.57 -1.74 10.56
C GLY A 54 -11.28 -2.44 10.10
N PHE A 55 -11.44 -3.42 9.21
CA PHE A 55 -10.37 -4.29 8.74
C PHE A 55 -10.59 -4.68 7.27
N GLY A 56 -9.50 -4.97 6.56
CA GLY A 56 -9.57 -5.55 5.21
C GLY A 56 -9.38 -4.58 4.04
N SER A 57 -9.28 -3.28 4.32
CA SER A 57 -9.06 -2.26 3.28
C SER A 57 -7.66 -1.68 3.26
N SER A 58 -6.83 -1.96 4.26
CA SER A 58 -5.50 -1.36 4.42
C SER A 58 -4.45 -2.44 4.62
N ILE A 59 -3.40 -2.41 3.79
CA ILE A 59 -2.22 -3.26 3.93
C ILE A 59 -1.03 -2.38 4.26
N ALA A 60 -0.23 -2.83 5.24
CA ALA A 60 0.99 -2.16 5.64
C ALA A 60 2.21 -3.08 5.49
N LEU A 61 3.35 -2.44 5.26
CA LEU A 61 4.67 -3.05 5.18
C LEU A 61 5.66 -2.16 5.96
N ALA A 62 6.58 -2.78 6.70
CA ALA A 62 7.63 -2.10 7.44
C ALA A 62 8.95 -2.82 7.22
N PRO A 63 10.12 -2.19 7.48
CA PRO A 63 11.41 -2.79 7.20
C PRO A 63 11.58 -4.11 7.97
N GLY A 64 11.87 -5.19 7.26
CA GLY A 64 12.06 -6.52 7.86
C GLY A 64 10.80 -7.18 8.45
N VAL A 65 9.61 -6.63 8.23
CA VAL A 65 8.34 -7.17 8.74
C VAL A 65 7.47 -7.62 7.56
N PRO A 66 6.94 -8.86 7.57
CA PRO A 66 6.02 -9.31 6.51
C PRO A 66 4.82 -8.40 6.36
N ALA A 67 4.39 -8.19 5.12
CA ALA A 67 3.23 -7.36 4.84
C ALA A 67 1.96 -7.98 5.44
N ARG A 68 1.05 -7.12 5.93
CA ARG A 68 -0.20 -7.57 6.56
C ARG A 68 -1.31 -6.56 6.41
N PHE A 69 -2.55 -7.04 6.48
CA PHE A 69 -3.69 -6.17 6.72
C PHE A 69 -3.59 -5.55 8.12
N ILE A 70 -4.03 -4.29 8.23
CA ILE A 70 -4.07 -3.55 9.49
C ILE A 70 -5.50 -3.07 9.77
N CYS A 71 -5.78 -2.82 11.05
CA CYS A 71 -6.95 -2.06 11.45
C CYS A 71 -6.73 -0.58 11.10
N ALA A 72 -7.68 0.06 10.43
CA ALA A 72 -7.51 1.43 9.95
C ALA A 72 -8.84 2.20 9.86
N GLY A 73 -9.10 3.05 10.86
CA GLY A 73 -10.33 3.86 10.93
C GLY A 73 -10.26 5.17 10.15
N ASP A 74 -9.12 5.43 9.52
CA ASP A 74 -8.84 6.57 8.64
C ASP A 74 -8.50 6.06 7.22
N THR A 75 -8.19 6.98 6.31
CA THR A 75 -7.66 6.61 4.99
C THR A 75 -6.55 7.55 4.55
N VAL A 76 -5.58 7.03 3.79
CA VAL A 76 -4.56 7.82 3.08
C VAL A 76 -5.07 8.34 1.73
N ALA A 77 -6.30 7.99 1.32
CA ALA A 77 -6.86 8.44 0.06
C ALA A 77 -7.23 9.93 0.10
N ASP A 78 -6.64 10.68 -0.80
CA ASP A 78 -6.99 12.08 -1.06
C ASP A 78 -7.05 12.30 -2.59
N PRO A 79 -8.13 12.85 -3.15
CA PRO A 79 -8.26 13.09 -4.59
C PRO A 79 -7.18 14.01 -5.19
N SER A 80 -6.53 14.81 -4.36
CA SER A 80 -5.44 15.72 -4.76
C SER A 80 -4.07 15.04 -4.90
N LEU A 81 -3.94 13.78 -4.46
CA LEU A 81 -2.69 13.05 -4.59
C LEU A 81 -2.27 12.90 -6.06
N PRO A 82 -0.98 12.99 -6.37
CA PRO A 82 -0.50 12.72 -7.72
C PRO A 82 -0.82 11.29 -8.13
N VAL A 83 -1.11 11.11 -9.41
CA VAL A 83 -1.35 9.79 -9.99
C VAL A 83 -0.01 9.14 -10.33
N LEU A 84 0.24 7.95 -9.79
CA LEU A 84 1.37 7.11 -10.22
C LEU A 84 0.95 6.32 -11.46
N ALA A 85 1.33 6.81 -12.64
CA ALA A 85 0.95 6.22 -13.92
C ALA A 85 1.30 4.71 -14.02
N TYR A 86 0.50 3.94 -14.75
CA TYR A 86 0.81 2.53 -14.98
C TYR A 86 2.20 2.37 -15.63
N GLY A 87 2.91 1.34 -15.20
CA GLY A 87 4.30 1.13 -15.58
C GLY A 87 5.25 2.17 -15.00
N THR A 88 4.92 2.80 -13.85
CA THR A 88 5.84 3.67 -13.12
C THR A 88 6.11 3.09 -11.74
N THR A 89 7.35 3.22 -11.30
CA THR A 89 7.80 2.81 -9.97
C THR A 89 8.12 4.05 -9.13
N SER A 90 7.58 4.13 -7.92
CA SER A 90 8.06 5.09 -6.91
C SER A 90 9.02 4.41 -5.96
N VAL A 91 10.19 5.00 -5.74
CA VAL A 91 11.17 4.52 -4.74
C VAL A 91 11.39 5.60 -3.70
N VAL A 92 11.13 5.28 -2.44
CA VAL A 92 11.34 6.17 -1.29
C VAL A 92 11.96 5.34 -0.17
N GLY A 93 13.15 5.73 0.27
CA GLY A 93 13.91 4.95 1.23
C GLY A 93 14.28 3.56 0.70
N THR A 94 14.02 2.54 1.52
CA THR A 94 14.17 1.13 1.13
C THR A 94 12.93 0.57 0.43
N PHE A 95 11.87 1.37 0.24
CA PHE A 95 10.63 0.88 -0.34
C PHE A 95 10.52 1.20 -1.83
N SER A 96 9.98 0.23 -2.56
CA SER A 96 9.63 0.38 -3.97
C SER A 96 8.16 0.04 -4.16
N CYS A 97 7.40 0.93 -4.80
CA CYS A 97 6.00 0.71 -5.16
C CYS A 97 5.80 0.84 -6.68
N ASP A 98 5.40 -0.25 -7.32
CA ASP A 98 5.07 -0.30 -8.74
C ASP A 98 3.57 -0.09 -8.97
N SER A 99 3.23 0.79 -9.90
CA SER A 99 1.87 0.92 -10.43
C SER A 99 1.69 0.04 -11.66
N LYS A 100 0.85 -0.98 -11.57
CA LYS A 100 0.55 -1.92 -12.66
C LYS A 100 -0.96 -1.95 -12.93
N GLU A 101 -1.34 -2.35 -14.14
CA GLU A 101 -2.77 -2.47 -14.53
C GLU A 101 -3.51 -3.44 -13.62
N ASP A 102 -2.82 -4.47 -13.15
CA ASP A 102 -3.40 -5.44 -12.25
C ASP A 102 -3.42 -4.91 -10.80
N GLY A 103 -2.62 -3.92 -10.42
CA GLY A 103 -2.73 -3.14 -9.16
C GLY A 103 -1.39 -2.62 -8.64
N ILE A 104 -1.33 -2.21 -7.37
CA ILE A 104 -0.09 -1.70 -6.76
C ILE A 104 0.70 -2.85 -6.14
N VAL A 105 2.01 -2.89 -6.38
CA VAL A 105 2.95 -3.81 -5.72
C VAL A 105 3.95 -2.98 -4.93
N CYS A 106 4.03 -3.15 -3.61
CA CYS A 106 5.03 -2.48 -2.78
C CYS A 106 5.93 -3.50 -2.10
N ALA A 107 7.23 -3.22 -2.06
CA ALA A 107 8.25 -4.10 -1.51
C ALA A 107 9.24 -3.32 -0.64
N ASP A 108 9.72 -3.97 0.42
CA ASP A 108 10.89 -3.57 1.17
C ASP A 108 12.10 -4.24 0.53
N LEU A 109 12.92 -3.45 -0.16
CA LEU A 109 14.08 -3.93 -0.90
C LEU A 109 15.15 -4.54 0.02
N GLY A 110 15.14 -4.20 1.32
CA GLY A 110 16.10 -4.73 2.29
C GLY A 110 15.80 -6.17 2.71
N SER A 111 14.53 -6.50 2.93
CA SER A 111 14.11 -7.83 3.41
C SER A 111 13.52 -8.72 2.32
N GLY A 112 13.05 -8.13 1.22
CA GLY A 112 12.32 -8.84 0.18
C GLY A 112 10.84 -9.07 0.49
N HIS A 113 10.34 -8.62 1.66
CA HIS A 113 8.90 -8.65 1.94
C HIS A 113 8.15 -7.71 1.01
N TRP A 114 6.95 -8.12 0.60
CA TRP A 114 6.14 -7.35 -0.34
C TRP A 114 4.66 -7.63 -0.18
N PHE A 115 3.86 -6.72 -0.72
CA PHE A 115 2.45 -6.99 -0.98
C PHE A 115 2.04 -6.49 -2.35
N ARG A 116 0.93 -7.06 -2.81
CA ARG A 116 0.21 -6.60 -3.98
C ARG A 116 -1.25 -6.40 -3.59
N ILE A 117 -1.84 -5.28 -4.00
CA ILE A 117 -3.25 -4.98 -3.76
C ILE A 117 -3.94 -4.46 -5.03
N ALA A 118 -5.17 -4.93 -5.25
CA ALA A 118 -6.03 -4.59 -6.37
C ALA A 118 -7.50 -4.65 -5.93
N LYS A 119 -8.42 -4.16 -6.78
CA LYS A 119 -9.86 -4.28 -6.52
C LYS A 119 -10.30 -5.73 -6.27
N ALA A 120 -9.80 -6.67 -7.07
CA ALA A 120 -10.31 -8.05 -7.08
C ALA A 120 -9.46 -9.06 -6.31
N SER A 121 -8.24 -8.70 -5.92
CA SER A 121 -7.28 -9.65 -5.32
C SER A 121 -6.17 -8.92 -4.54
N TYR A 122 -5.49 -9.67 -3.68
CA TYR A 122 -4.26 -9.26 -3.02
C TYR A 122 -3.30 -10.45 -2.88
N SER A 123 -2.02 -10.16 -2.67
CA SER A 123 -0.98 -11.14 -2.32
C SER A 123 -0.02 -10.55 -1.29
N LEU A 124 0.50 -11.37 -0.37
CA LEU A 124 1.43 -10.98 0.69
C LEU A 124 2.63 -11.93 0.70
N ASN A 125 3.81 -11.44 1.09
CA ASN A 125 5.01 -12.24 1.32
C ASN A 125 5.82 -11.76 2.53
#